data_AF-A0A8T7IYE9-F1
#
_entry.id   AF-A0A8T7IYE9-F1
#
_cell.length_a   1.000
_cell.length_b   1.000
_cell.length_c   1.000
_cell.angle_alpha   90.00
_cell.angle_beta   90.00
_cell.angle_gamma   90.00
#
_symmetry.space_group_name_H-M   'P 1'
#
loop_
_entity.id
_entity.type
_entity.pdbx_description
1 polymer ?
#
loop_
_entity_poly.entity_id
_entity_poly.type
_entity_poly.pdbx_seq_one_letter_code
_entity_poly.pdbx_strand_id
1 'polypeptide(L)' 'MDNIAQFIIGELEKYGSIPNKNVEKFNFVDSGLVDSLAIMKFIIAIEGQFNISFNDDDLLLDDFRIVSGLSQIIKNKL' A
#
# COMPACT_ATOMS: atom_id res chain seq x y z
N MET A 1 -0.26 -3.59 14.92
CA MET A 1 -0.63 -3.05 13.60
C MET A 1 -2.03 -2.49 13.70
N ASP A 2 -2.25 -1.31 13.12
CA ASP A 2 -3.59 -0.73 12.97
C ASP A 2 -4.37 -1.40 11.83
N ASN A 3 -5.67 -1.11 11.77
CA ASN A 3 -6.59 -1.69 10.79
C ASN A 3 -6.19 -1.35 9.34
N ILE A 4 -5.59 -0.17 9.12
CA ILE A 4 -5.14 0.27 7.80
C ILE A 4 -3.97 -0.61 7.32
N ALA A 5 -2.96 -0.83 8.16
CA ALA A 5 -1.84 -1.70 7.84
C ALA A 5 -2.29 -3.15 7.60
N GLN A 6 -3.26 -3.65 8.38
CA GLN A 6 -3.82 -4.99 8.18
C GLN A 6 -4.55 -5.11 6.83
N PHE A 7 -5.35 -4.10 6.46
CA PHE A 7 -6.00 -4.05 5.17
C PHE A 7 -4.98 -4.01 4.02
N ILE A 8 -3.98 -3.13 4.10
CA ILE A 8 -2.90 -3.04 3.09
C ILE A 8 -2.24 -4.40 2.89
N ILE A 9 -1.86 -5.08 3.98
CA ILE A 9 -1.23 -6.40 3.94
C ILE A 9 -2.17 -7.42 3.26
N GLY A 10 -3.44 -7.50 3.70
CA GLY A 10 -4.40 -8.43 3.10
C GLY A 10 -4.67 -8.15 1.61
N GLU A 11 -4.63 -6.88 1.21
CA GLU A 11 -4.77 -6.50 -0.20
C GLU A 11 -3.52 -6.86 -1.01
N LEU A 12 -2.32 -6.68 -0.45
CA LEU A 12 -1.05 -7.09 -1.05
C LEU A 12 -0.92 -8.62 -1.19
N GLU A 13 -1.48 -9.39 -0.25
CA GLU A 13 -1.45 -10.87 -0.29
C GLU A 13 -2.20 -11.44 -1.50
N LYS A 14 -3.11 -10.66 -2.11
CA LYS A 14 -3.79 -11.03 -3.36
C LYS A 14 -2.85 -11.06 -4.57
N TYR A 15 -1.74 -10.33 -4.51
CA TYR A 15 -0.75 -10.25 -5.58
C TYR A 15 0.40 -11.26 -5.40
N GLY A 16 0.58 -11.79 -4.18
CA GLY A 16 1.56 -12.84 -3.89
C GLY A 16 1.96 -12.87 -2.42
N SER A 17 2.96 -13.70 -2.11
CA SER A 17 3.43 -13.88 -0.73
C SER A 17 4.25 -12.70 -0.25
N ILE A 18 3.92 -12.21 0.95
CA ILE A 18 4.63 -11.14 1.65
C ILE A 18 5.47 -11.77 2.76
N PRO A 19 6.70 -11.28 3.04
CA PRO A 19 7.48 -11.80 4.15
C PRO A 19 6.78 -11.60 5.50
N ASN A 20 6.72 -12.66 6.30
CA ASN A 20 6.19 -12.62 7.68
C ASN A 20 7.02 -11.72 8.63
N LYS A 21 8.25 -11.37 8.25
CA LYS A 21 9.14 -10.49 9.03
C LYS A 21 9.33 -9.16 8.31
N ASN A 22 9.31 -8.06 9.06
CA ASN A 22 9.50 -6.69 8.56
C ASN A 22 8.49 -6.26 7.48
N VAL A 23 7.29 -6.83 7.47
CA VAL A 23 6.23 -6.49 6.51
C VAL A 23 5.93 -4.98 6.48
N GLU A 24 6.06 -4.29 7.61
CA GLU A 24 5.87 -2.83 7.69
C GLU A 24 6.85 -2.03 6.80
N LYS A 25 8.06 -2.55 6.60
CA LYS A 25 9.10 -1.95 5.76
C LYS A 25 9.25 -2.65 4.41
N PHE A 26 8.32 -3.55 4.09
CA PHE A 26 8.37 -4.29 2.85
C PHE A 26 8.02 -3.36 1.69
N ASN A 27 8.99 -3.19 0.78
CA ASN A 27 8.81 -2.41 -0.43
C ASN A 27 8.20 -3.29 -1.51
N PHE A 28 6.88 -3.22 -1.66
CA PHE A 28 6.11 -4.11 -2.54
C PHE A 28 6.26 -3.77 -4.04
N VAL A 29 6.77 -2.57 -4.35
CA VAL A 29 7.07 -2.13 -5.71
C VAL A 29 8.42 -2.65 -6.14
N ASP A 30 9.48 -2.35 -5.38
CA ASP A 30 10.85 -2.75 -5.70
C ASP A 30 11.06 -4.26 -5.55
N SER A 31 10.25 -4.95 -4.73
CA SER A 31 10.25 -6.41 -4.67
C SER A 31 9.66 -7.08 -5.92
N GLY A 32 9.01 -6.32 -6.80
CA GLY A 32 8.27 -6.83 -7.94
C GLY A 32 6.99 -7.59 -7.57
N LEU A 33 6.49 -7.44 -6.34
CA LEU A 33 5.22 -8.07 -5.93
C LEU A 33 4.05 -7.40 -6.65
N VAL A 34 4.10 -6.08 -6.75
CA VAL A 34 3.11 -5.26 -7.42
C VAL A 34 3.79 -4.59 -8.62
N ASP A 35 3.39 -4.97 -9.83
CA ASP A 35 3.83 -4.33 -11.07
C ASP A 35 3.05 -3.03 -11.37
N SER A 36 3.39 -2.36 -12.46
CA SER A 36 2.75 -1.08 -12.84
C SER A 36 1.26 -1.16 -13.15
N LEU A 37 0.71 -2.33 -13.49
CA LEU A 37 -0.73 -2.50 -13.72
C LEU A 37 -1.45 -2.90 -12.42
N ALA A 38 -0.82 -3.75 -11.61
CA ALA A 38 -1.29 -4.14 -10.31
C ALA A 38 -1.35 -2.96 -9.34
N ILE A 39 -0.39 -2.02 -9.42
CA ILE A 39 -0.36 -0.84 -8.54
C ILE A 39 -1.59 0.04 -8.71
N MET A 40 -2.07 0.20 -9.95
CA MET A 40 -3.27 0.98 -10.23
C MET A 40 -4.52 0.32 -9.63
N LYS A 41 -4.64 -1.01 -9.73
CA LYS A 41 -5.75 -1.77 -9.11
C LYS A 41 -5.70 -1.68 -7.59
N PHE A 42 -4.50 -1.75 -7.03
CA PHE A 42 -4.25 -1.63 -5.60
C PHE A 42 -4.63 -0.24 -5.07
N ILE A 43 -4.24 0.83 -5.78
CA ILE A 43 -4.64 2.21 -5.46
C ILE A 43 -6.16 2.33 -5.44
N ILE A 44 -6.85 1.88 -6.50
CA ILE A 44 -8.32 1.95 -6.59
C ILE A 44 -9.00 1.18 -5.44
N ALA A 45 -8.46 0.03 -5.03
CA ALA A 45 -9.00 -0.75 -3.92
C ALA A 45 -8.89 0.01 -2.59
N ILE A 46 -7.75 0.69 -2.35
CA ILE A 46 -7.53 1.50 -1.15
C ILE A 46 -8.43 2.74 -1.16
N GLU A 47 -8.47 3.48 -2.27
CA GLU A 47 -9.34 4.65 -2.42
C GLU A 47 -10.80 4.29 -2.15
N GLY A 48 -11.29 3.18 -2.71
CA GLY A 48 -12.63 2.68 -2.48
C GLY A 48 -12.90 2.24 -1.03
N GLN A 49 -11.93 1.60 -0.38
CA GLN A 49 -12.08 1.13 1.00
C GLN A 49 -12.12 2.27 2.02
N PHE A 50 -11.27 3.29 1.86
CA PHE A 50 -11.11 4.37 2.83
C PHE A 50 -11.81 5.67 2.40
N ASN A 51 -12.41 5.70 1.21
CA ASN A 51 -13.05 6.87 0.62
C ASN A 51 -12.10 8.08 0.56
N ILE A 52 -10.86 7.83 0.13
CA ILE A 52 -9.79 8.82 -0.07
C ILE A 52 -9.43 8.89 -1.55
N SER A 53 -8.60 9.87 -1.93
CA SER A 53 -7.95 9.88 -3.23
C SER A 53 -6.46 10.19 -3.12
N PHE A 54 -5.65 9.47 -3.90
CA PHE A 54 -4.23 9.74 -4.06
C PHE A 54 -4.02 10.68 -5.25
N ASN A 55 -3.15 11.66 -5.07
CA ASN A 55 -2.65 12.50 -6.15
C ASN A 55 -1.26 12.02 -6.61
N ASP A 56 -0.76 12.57 -7.70
CA ASP A 56 0.54 12.19 -8.26
C ASP A 56 1.68 12.39 -7.24
N ASP A 57 1.62 13.44 -6.42
CA ASP A 57 2.65 13.70 -5.40
C ASP A 57 2.68 12.60 -4.33
N ASP A 58 1.52 12.10 -3.89
CA ASP A 58 1.43 11.00 -2.92
C ASP A 58 2.08 9.72 -3.47
N LEU A 59 1.87 9.43 -4.75
CA LEU A 59 2.39 8.23 -5.42
C LEU A 59 3.91 8.28 -5.65
N LEU A 60 4.47 9.49 -5.70
CA LEU A 60 5.90 9.72 -5.84
C LEU A 60 6.67 9.62 -4.52
N LEU A 61 5.99 9.62 -3.37
CA LEU A 61 6.62 9.47 -2.06
C LEU A 61 7.27 8.08 -1.93
N ASP A 62 8.51 8.03 -1.45
CA ASP A 62 9.17 6.75 -1.13
C ASP A 62 8.36 5.96 -0.09
N ASP A 63 7.69 6.68 0.83
CA ASP A 63 6.79 6.12 1.83
C ASP A 63 5.59 5.38 1.22
N PHE A 64 5.15 5.75 0.02
CA PHE A 64 4.06 5.04 -0.67
C PHE A 64 4.42 3.58 -0.93
N ARG A 65 5.70 3.28 -1.17
CA ARG A 65 6.15 1.94 -1.59
C ARG A 65 6.22 0.94 -0.45
N ILE A 66 6.12 1.38 0.79
CA ILE A 66 6.20 0.52 1.99
C ILE A 66 4.90 0.54 2.78
N VAL A 67 4.57 -0.58 3.44
CA VAL A 67 3.29 -0.74 4.17
C VAL A 67 3.10 0.32 5.25
N SER A 68 4.14 0.62 6.04
CA SER A 68 4.08 1.61 7.11
C SER A 68 3.88 3.04 6.59
N GLY A 69 4.60 3.42 5.54
CA GLY A 69 4.49 4.73 4.91
C GLY A 69 3.13 4.92 4.24
N LEU A 70 2.65 3.93 3.49
CA LEU A 70 1.32 3.94 2.89
C LEU A 70 0.21 4.04 3.95
N SER A 71 0.33 3.29 5.05
CA SER A 71 -0.61 3.41 6.18
C SER A 71 -0.63 4.84 6.73
N GLN A 72 0.51 5.50 6.84
CA GLN A 72 0.59 6.88 7.30
C GLN A 72 -0.02 7.87 6.31
N ILE A 73 0.21 7.70 5.01
CA ILE A 73 -0.39 8.54 3.96
C ILE A 73 -1.92 8.44 4.03
N ILE A 74 -2.47 7.23 4.16
CA ILE A 74 -3.92 7.01 4.30
C ILE A 74 -4.45 7.71 5.55
N LYS A 75 -3.80 7.55 6.71
CA LYS A 75 -4.22 8.21 7.96
C LYS A 75 -4.26 9.72 7.86
N ASN A 76 -3.32 10.33 7.13
CA ASN A 76 -3.29 11.77 6.95
C ASN A 76 -4.43 12.30 6.05
N LYS A 77 -5.10 11.42 5.31
CA LYS A 77 -6.23 11.76 4.42
C LYS A 77 -7.61 11.46 5.02
N LEU A 78 -7.68 10.72 6.13
CA LEU A 78 -8.90 10.46 6.89
C LEU A 78 -9.25 11.64 7.80
#